data_AF-A0A431ICU7-F1
#
_entry.id   AF-A0A431ICU7-F1
#
_cell.length_a   1.000
_cell.length_b   1.000
_cell.length_c   1.000
_cell.angle_alpha   90.00
_cell.angle_beta   90.00
_cell.angle_gamma   90.00
#
_symmetry.space_group_name_H-M   'P 1'
#
loop_
_entity.id
_entity.type
_entity.pdbx_description
1 polymer ?
#
loop_
_entity_poly.entity_id
_entity_poly.type
_entity_poly.pdbx_seq_one_letter_code
_entity_poly.pdbx_strand_id
1 'polypeptide(L)'
;MSELSWIWDSADVLASVALVVVEGRAALAAAHRGALLDARQHRRARQAFEILVGALSIVEVSEALIVDAADLAEAEALRGYDAVHLAAAVTVGATVFT
;
A
#
# COMPACT_ATOMS: atom_id res chain seq x y z
N MET A 1 7.49 12.91 -16.95
CA MET A 1 6.19 12.38 -16.45
C MET A 1 6.50 11.00 -15.91
N SER A 2 6.46 10.82 -14.59
CA SER A 2 6.91 9.57 -13.96
C SER A 2 5.91 8.45 -14.22
N GLU A 3 6.40 7.21 -14.27
CA GLU A 3 5.57 6.02 -14.54
C GLU A 3 4.38 5.86 -13.58
N LEU A 4 4.44 6.47 -12.41
CA LEU A 4 3.31 6.46 -11.50
C LEU A 4 2.06 7.10 -12.12
N SER A 5 2.18 8.21 -12.87
CA SER A 5 0.97 8.89 -13.36
C SER A 5 0.15 8.04 -14.33
N TRP A 6 0.78 7.21 -15.17
CA TRP A 6 0.03 6.41 -16.13
C TRP A 6 -0.76 5.29 -15.44
N ILE A 7 -0.27 4.70 -14.35
CA ILE A 7 -0.99 3.67 -13.59
C ILE A 7 -2.28 4.25 -12.98
N TRP A 8 -2.19 5.47 -12.44
CA TRP A 8 -3.36 6.20 -11.93
C TRP A 8 -4.33 6.61 -13.04
N ASP A 9 -3.81 6.96 -14.21
CA ASP A 9 -4.61 7.44 -15.32
C ASP A 9 -5.22 6.32 -16.19
N SER A 10 -4.68 5.09 -16.14
CA SER A 10 -5.07 3.97 -17.01
C SER A 10 -5.86 2.86 -16.34
N ALA A 11 -5.89 2.80 -15.00
CA ALA A 11 -6.61 1.76 -14.26
C ALA A 11 -8.08 2.13 -14.06
N ASP A 12 -9.00 1.17 -14.28
CA ASP A 12 -10.42 1.36 -14.01
C ASP A 12 -10.69 1.55 -12.50
N VAL A 13 -9.95 0.84 -11.65
CA VAL A 13 -9.94 0.97 -10.18
C VAL A 13 -8.56 0.61 -9.64
N LEU A 14 -8.03 1.40 -8.72
CA LEU A 14 -6.84 1.06 -7.94
C LEU A 14 -7.24 0.54 -6.56
N ALA A 15 -6.64 -0.58 -6.15
CA ALA A 15 -6.94 -1.21 -4.87
C ALA A 15 -5.67 -1.50 -4.07
N SER A 16 -5.79 -1.48 -2.75
CA SER A 16 -4.73 -1.88 -1.83
C SER A 16 -5.33 -2.40 -0.53
N VAL A 17 -4.59 -3.23 0.21
CA VAL A 17 -4.99 -3.59 1.58
C VAL A 17 -4.79 -2.42 2.54
N ALA A 18 -5.57 -2.37 3.61
CA ALA A 18 -5.53 -1.30 4.62
C ALA A 18 -4.15 -1.04 5.26
N LEU A 19 -3.20 -2.00 5.19
CA LEU A 19 -1.84 -1.83 5.70
C LEU A 19 -1.10 -0.66 5.02
N VAL A 20 -1.44 -0.32 3.78
CA VAL A 20 -0.80 0.77 3.03
C VAL A 20 -0.80 2.08 3.82
N VAL A 21 -1.85 2.33 4.62
CA VAL A 21 -1.98 3.53 5.45
C VAL A 21 -0.89 3.60 6.51
N VAL A 22 -0.66 2.50 7.23
CA VAL A 22 0.33 2.46 8.30
C VAL A 22 1.75 2.41 7.73
N GLU A 23 1.97 1.68 6.64
CA GLU A 23 3.25 1.58 5.94
C GLU A 23 3.68 2.93 5.38
N GLY A 24 2.80 3.60 4.65
CA GLY A 24 3.08 4.92 4.07
C GLY A 24 3.35 5.97 5.15
N ARG A 25 2.57 5.99 6.23
CA ARG A 25 2.82 6.90 7.37
C ARG A 25 4.15 6.59 8.07
N ALA A 26 4.48 5.31 8.26
CA ALA A 26 5.75 4.91 8.85
C ALA A 26 6.95 5.32 7.97
N ALA A 27 6.84 5.15 6.65
CA ALA A 27 7.85 5.56 5.68
C ALA A 27 8.07 7.09 5.69
N LEU A 28 6.99 7.87 5.67
CA LEU A 28 7.07 9.34 5.78
C LEU A 28 7.71 9.79 7.10
N ALA A 29 7.36 9.15 8.21
CA ALA A 29 7.96 9.43 9.51
C ALA A 29 9.45 9.06 9.54
N ALA A 30 9.83 7.94 8.92
CA ALA A 30 11.23 7.54 8.80
C ALA A 30 12.04 8.53 7.96
N ALA A 31 11.49 9.00 6.83
CA ALA A 31 12.12 10.03 6.00
C ALA A 31 12.33 11.35 6.76
N HIS A 32 11.37 11.76 7.59
CA HIS A 32 11.53 12.93 8.47
C HIS A 32 12.62 12.72 9.53
N ARG A 33 12.65 11.56 10.20
CA ARG A 33 13.71 11.24 11.18
C ARG A 33 15.10 11.17 10.53
N GLY A 34 15.18 10.71 9.29
CA GLY A 34 16.40 10.69 8.47
C GLY A 34 16.77 12.03 7.85
N ALA A 35 16.08 13.12 8.20
CA ALA A 35 16.29 14.47 7.66
C ALA A 35 16.17 14.60 6.13
N LEU A 36 15.52 13.64 5.46
CA LEU A 36 15.17 13.72 4.03
C LEU A 36 13.97 14.66 3.80
N LEU A 37 13.13 14.82 4.81
CA LEU A 37 12.01 15.75 4.83
C LEU A 37 12.13 16.65 6.07
N ASP A 38 12.06 17.96 5.88
CA ASP A 38 11.82 18.87 6.99
C ASP A 38 10.38 18.76 7.52
N ALA A 39 10.08 19.42 8.64
CA ALA A 39 8.76 19.33 9.26
C ALA A 39 7.62 19.83 8.35
N ARG A 40 7.87 20.81 7.47
CA ARG A 40 6.88 21.36 6.54
C ARG A 40 6.67 20.41 5.36
N GLN A 41 7.75 19.84 4.82
CA GLN A 41 7.73 18.84 3.76
C GLN A 41 7.02 17.56 4.23
N HIS A 42 7.32 17.09 5.44
CA HIS A 42 6.64 15.93 6.01
C HIS A 42 5.14 16.15 6.15
N ARG A 43 4.69 17.31 6.66
CA ARG A 43 3.25 17.63 6.73
C ARG A 43 2.57 17.61 5.37
N ARG A 44 3.22 18.17 4.35
CA ARG A 44 2.69 18.17 2.97
C ARG A 44 2.65 16.78 2.36
N ALA A 45 3.73 16.00 2.52
CA ALA A 45 3.80 14.64 2.02
C ALA A 45 2.72 13.77 2.67
N ARG A 46 2.46 13.95 3.97
CA ARG A 46 1.36 13.31 4.68
C ARG A 46 -0.01 13.68 4.10
N GLN A 47 -0.26 14.96 3.82
CA GLN A 47 -1.52 15.40 3.19
C GLN A 47 -1.69 14.84 1.78
N ALA A 48 -0.64 14.88 0.96
CA ALA A 48 -0.65 14.31 -0.38
C ALA A 48 -0.89 12.79 -0.35
N PHE A 49 -0.25 12.09 0.59
CA PHE A 49 -0.47 10.67 0.81
C PHE A 49 -1.92 10.35 1.21
N GLU A 50 -2.54 11.14 2.07
CA GLU A 50 -3.96 10.96 2.45
C GLU A 50 -4.91 11.15 1.26
N ILE A 51 -4.60 12.08 0.35
CA ILE A 51 -5.36 12.25 -0.90
C ILE A 51 -5.22 11.02 -1.80
N LEU A 52 -4.00 10.51 -1.97
CA LEU A 52 -3.73 9.33 -2.79
C LEU A 52 -4.43 8.08 -2.23
N VAL A 53 -4.34 7.85 -0.92
CA VAL A 53 -5.04 6.75 -0.24
C VAL A 53 -6.56 6.88 -0.41
N GLY A 54 -7.10 8.10 -0.33
CA GLY A 54 -8.53 8.35 -0.54
C GLY A 54 -9.03 8.03 -1.96
N ALA A 55 -8.13 7.86 -2.93
CA ALA A 55 -8.44 7.42 -4.29
C ALA A 55 -8.31 5.90 -4.47
N LEU A 56 -7.86 5.15 -3.46
CA LEU A 56 -7.78 3.69 -3.48
C LEU A 56 -9.08 3.05 -2.97
N SER A 57 -9.49 1.96 -3.61
CA SER A 57 -10.39 0.99 -3.00
C SER A 57 -9.62 0.19 -1.95
N ILE A 58 -9.96 0.37 -0.68
CA ILE A 58 -9.27 -0.31 0.42
C ILE A 58 -9.92 -1.66 0.70
N VAL A 59 -9.11 -2.72 0.61
CA VAL A 59 -9.47 -4.06 1.05
C VAL A 59 -9.20 -4.15 2.56
N GLU A 60 -10.26 -4.43 3.31
CA GLU A 60 -10.19 -4.61 4.76
C GLU A 60 -9.50 -5.92 5.12
N VAL A 61 -8.73 -5.89 6.21
CA VAL A 61 -8.06 -7.09 6.73
C VAL A 61 -9.07 -7.92 7.51
N SER A 62 -9.58 -8.96 6.87
CA SER A 62 -10.46 -9.95 7.50
C SER A 62 -9.67 -11.16 8.00
N GLU A 63 -10.28 -11.97 8.88
CA GLU A 63 -9.69 -13.23 9.33
C GLU A 63 -9.40 -14.19 8.15
N ALA A 64 -10.33 -14.30 7.20
CA ALA A 64 -10.15 -15.11 6.00
C ALA A 64 -8.95 -14.64 5.17
N LEU A 65 -8.79 -13.32 4.99
CA LEU A 65 -7.65 -12.75 4.26
C LEU A 65 -6.32 -13.05 4.97
N ILE A 66 -6.30 -13.08 6.30
CA ILE A 66 -5.10 -13.45 7.07
C ILE A 66 -4.76 -14.93 6.91
N VAL A 67 -5.75 -15.82 6.85
CA VAL A 67 -5.53 -17.24 6.57
C VAL A 67 -4.90 -17.41 5.18
N ASP A 68 -5.49 -16.80 4.15
CA ASP A 68 -4.96 -16.85 2.79
C ASP A 68 -3.55 -16.25 2.71
N ALA A 69 -3.30 -15.15 3.41
CA ALA A 69 -1.97 -14.53 3.48
C ALA A 69 -0.94 -15.43 4.19
N ALA A 70 -1.33 -16.18 5.22
CA ALA A 70 -0.43 -17.11 5.89
C ALA A 70 -0.02 -18.25 4.94
N ASP A 71 -0.99 -18.83 4.23
CA ASP A 71 -0.73 -19.88 3.24
C ASP A 71 0.21 -19.38 2.13
N LEU A 72 -0.02 -18.17 1.62
CA LEU A 72 0.84 -17.53 0.62
C LEU A 72 2.23 -17.20 1.16
N ALA A 73 2.35 -16.79 2.43
CA ALA A 73 3.64 -16.51 3.04
C ALA A 73 4.54 -17.75 3.08
N GLU A 74 3.97 -18.91 3.41
CA GLU A 74 4.69 -20.18 3.41
C GLU A 74 5.00 -20.67 2.00
N ALA A 75 4.01 -20.65 1.10
CA ALA A 75 4.15 -21.16 -0.26
C ALA A 75 5.18 -20.37 -1.09
N GLU A 76 5.19 -19.04 -0.93
CA GLU A 76 5.98 -18.12 -1.75
C GLU A 76 7.17 -17.51 -0.99
N ALA A 77 7.43 -17.96 0.25
CA ALA A 77 8.49 -17.47 1.14
C ALA A 77 8.46 -15.93 1.35
N LEU A 78 7.26 -15.36 1.43
CA LEU A 78 7.05 -13.92 1.55
C LEU A 78 7.16 -13.44 3.00
N ARG A 79 7.52 -12.15 3.17
CA ARG A 79 7.33 -11.49 4.47
C ARG A 79 5.82 -11.29 4.69
N GLY A 80 5.41 -11.27 5.96
CA GLY A 80 3.98 -11.24 6.30
C GLY A 80 3.20 -10.09 5.65
N TYR A 81 3.77 -8.88 5.58
CA TYR A 81 3.10 -7.75 4.93
C TYR A 81 3.00 -7.93 3.39
N ASP A 82 4.03 -8.48 2.75
CA ASP A 82 4.01 -8.79 1.31
C ASP A 82 2.94 -9.84 1.00
N ALA A 83 2.80 -10.85 1.86
CA ALA A 83 1.77 -11.88 1.73
C ALA A 83 0.35 -11.33 1.90
N VAL A 84 0.15 -10.38 2.83
CA VAL A 84 -1.15 -9.72 3.04
C VAL A 84 -1.53 -8.83 1.84
N HIS A 85 -0.57 -8.11 1.25
CA HIS A 85 -0.80 -7.37 -0.01
C HIS A 85 -1.17 -8.30 -1.16
N LEU A 86 -0.47 -9.43 -1.31
CA LEU A 86 -0.78 -10.42 -2.34
C LEU A 86 -2.16 -11.05 -2.14
N ALA A 87 -2.51 -11.46 -0.93
CA ALA A 87 -3.82 -12.04 -0.61
C ALA A 87 -4.98 -11.07 -0.93
N ALA A 88 -4.81 -9.79 -0.59
CA ALA A 88 -5.78 -8.76 -0.91
C ALA A 88 -5.96 -8.59 -2.43
N ALA A 89 -4.86 -8.59 -3.18
CA ALA A 89 -4.93 -8.48 -4.63
C ALA A 89 -5.59 -9.68 -5.29
N VAL A 90 -5.31 -10.90 -4.82
CA VAL A 90 -5.98 -12.12 -5.27
C VAL A 90 -7.48 -12.06 -4.99
N THR A 91 -7.88 -11.56 -3.82
CA THR A 91 -9.30 -11.44 -3.41
C THR A 91 -10.11 -10.57 -4.37
N VAL A 92 -9.54 -9.46 -4.86
CA VAL A 92 -10.23 -8.54 -5.77
C VAL A 92 -9.93 -8.81 -7.25
N GLY A 93 -9.14 -9.84 -7.57
CA GLY A 93 -8.72 -10.14 -8.95
C GLY A 93 -7.86 -9.04 -9.59
N ALA A 94 -7.09 -8.31 -8.78
CA ALA A 94 -6.27 -7.19 -9.25
C ALA A 94 -4.98 -7.66 -9.93
N THR A 95 -4.48 -6.83 -10.86
CA THR A 95 -3.09 -6.93 -11.30
C THR A 95 -2.20 -6.29 -10.23
N VAL A 96 -1.27 -7.08 -9.68
CA VAL A 96 -0.34 -6.61 -8.63
C VAL A 96 0.82 -5.86 -9.28
N PHE A 97 1.16 -4.70 -8.73
CA PHE A 97 2.40 -3.97 -9.04
C PHE A 97 3.23 -3.88 -7.77
N THR A 98 4.46 -4.40 -7.79
CA THR A 98 5.44 -4.34 -6.69
C THR A 98 6.68 -3.53 -7.08
#